data_AF-A0ABC8UH16-F1
#
_entry.id   AF-A0ABC8UH16-F1
#
_cell.length_a   1.000
_cell.length_b   1.000
_cell.length_c   1.000
_cell.angle_alpha   90.00
_cell.angle_beta   90.00
_cell.angle_gamma   90.00
#
_symmetry.space_group_name_H-M   'P 1'
#
loop_
_entity.id
_entity.type
_entity.pdbx_description
1 polymer ?
#
loop_
_entity_poly.entity_id
_entity_poly.type
_entity_poly.pdbx_seq_one_letter_code
_entity_poly.pdbx_strand_id
1 'polypeptide(L)'
;MDFKHMVGWVKGKPLTSFIRSHKEKRREEVRFHTAKLHAALSLTQLAAAIAGFATNGSTELYNINHTDHGGTGSWNQEKGVVVASAAALMTTVCAEAAEYLGAQRSQVACAVNSGLAIQTPIDMITLTATAATCLRGAATLKSRALENSYSPKSQEDILKAGAQIYIIMPSGE
;
A
#
# COMPACT_ATOMS: atom_id res chain seq x y z
N MET A 1 46.24 -47.86 -11.32
CA MET A 1 44.85 -47.93 -10.81
C MET A 1 44.84 -47.36 -9.41
N ASP A 2 44.25 -46.18 -9.20
CA ASP A 2 43.61 -45.83 -7.92
C ASP A 2 42.65 -44.67 -8.18
N PHE A 3 41.35 -44.99 -8.35
CA PHE A 3 40.26 -44.02 -8.43
C PHE A 3 39.65 -43.93 -7.04
N LYS A 4 40.27 -43.17 -6.15
CA LYS A 4 39.71 -42.87 -4.83
C LYS A 4 39.24 -41.42 -4.77
N HIS A 5 37.99 -41.31 -4.34
CA HIS A 5 37.35 -40.11 -3.81
C HIS A 5 36.97 -39.01 -4.80
N MET A 6 35.71 -39.03 -5.24
CA MET A 6 34.76 -37.96 -4.88
C MET A 6 33.34 -38.34 -5.32
N VAL A 7 32.72 -39.29 -4.60
CA VAL A 7 31.26 -39.37 -4.55
C VAL A 7 30.79 -38.39 -3.48
N GLY A 8 30.93 -37.10 -3.80
CA GLY A 8 30.52 -35.99 -2.97
C GLY A 8 29.02 -35.72 -3.14
N TRP A 9 28.21 -36.48 -2.41
CA TRP A 9 26.93 -36.04 -1.82
C TRP A 9 26.05 -35.16 -2.73
N VAL A 10 25.24 -35.76 -3.59
CA VAL A 10 24.05 -35.11 -4.18
C VAL A 10 23.04 -34.88 -3.06
N LYS A 11 23.22 -33.79 -2.31
CA LYS A 11 22.36 -33.44 -1.17
C LYS A 11 21.06 -32.88 -1.71
N GLY A 12 20.11 -33.78 -1.95
CA GLY A 12 18.74 -33.45 -2.35
C GLY A 12 18.10 -32.45 -1.40
N LYS A 13 17.97 -31.19 -1.83
CA LYS A 13 17.04 -30.20 -1.26
C LYS A 13 16.37 -29.31 -2.32
N PRO A 14 15.68 -29.85 -3.35
CA PRO A 14 14.81 -29.02 -4.19
C PRO A 14 13.34 -28.99 -3.70
N LEU A 15 12.86 -30.04 -3.03
CA LEU A 15 11.43 -30.17 -2.69
C LEU A 15 11.04 -29.46 -1.39
N THR A 16 11.87 -29.54 -0.34
CA THR A 16 11.60 -28.87 0.94
C THR A 16 11.76 -27.35 0.86
N SER A 17 12.71 -26.88 0.05
CA SER A 17 12.89 -25.46 -0.26
C SER A 17 11.75 -24.91 -1.12
N PHE A 18 11.24 -25.69 -2.07
CA PHE A 18 10.10 -25.34 -2.91
C PHE A 18 8.78 -25.28 -2.12
N ILE A 19 8.49 -26.28 -1.27
CA ILE A 19 7.30 -26.27 -0.40
C ILE A 19 7.38 -25.10 0.59
N ARG A 20 8.58 -24.80 1.13
CA ARG A 20 8.81 -23.62 1.98
C ARG A 20 8.54 -22.33 1.24
N SER A 21 9.09 -22.19 0.02
CA SER A 21 8.89 -21.00 -0.83
C SER A 21 7.41 -20.79 -1.19
N HIS A 22 6.67 -21.85 -1.52
CA HIS A 22 5.22 -21.76 -1.78
C HIS A 22 4.40 -21.40 -0.53
N LYS A 23 4.78 -21.94 0.64
CA LYS A 23 4.18 -21.60 1.93
C LYS A 23 4.49 -20.15 2.33
N GLU A 24 5.69 -19.67 2.02
CA GLU A 24 6.14 -18.30 2.26
C GLU A 24 5.42 -17.32 1.33
N LYS A 25 5.26 -17.66 0.05
CA LYS A 25 4.42 -16.95 -0.93
C LYS A 25 2.97 -16.78 -0.45
N ARG A 26 2.31 -17.85 -0.02
CA ARG A 26 0.93 -17.79 0.50
C ARG A 26 0.82 -16.93 1.77
N ARG A 27 1.87 -16.91 2.61
CA ARG A 27 1.92 -16.09 3.83
C ARG A 27 2.13 -14.61 3.51
N GLU A 28 2.92 -14.30 2.50
CA GLU A 28 3.19 -12.92 2.10
C GLU A 28 1.97 -12.25 1.45
N GLU A 29 1.16 -13.00 0.70
CA GLU A 29 -0.06 -12.49 0.09
C GLU A 29 -1.12 -12.09 1.13
N VAL A 30 -1.31 -12.90 2.17
CA VAL A 30 -2.21 -12.56 3.29
C VAL A 30 -1.70 -11.31 4.03
N ARG A 31 -0.38 -11.24 4.29
CA ARG A 31 0.22 -10.07 4.97
C ARG A 31 0.12 -8.80 4.14
N PHE A 32 0.26 -8.91 2.82
CA PHE A 32 0.07 -7.81 1.89
C PHE A 32 -1.36 -7.30 1.93
N HIS A 33 -2.36 -8.20 1.91
CA HIS A 33 -3.76 -7.81 1.99
C HIS A 33 -4.09 -7.08 3.29
N THR A 34 -3.66 -7.62 4.45
CA THR A 34 -3.83 -6.95 5.75
C THR A 34 -3.14 -5.59 5.79
N ALA A 35 -1.93 -5.48 5.23
CA ALA A 35 -1.22 -4.20 5.19
C ALA A 35 -1.91 -3.16 4.29
N LYS A 36 -2.47 -3.60 3.15
CA LYS A 36 -3.28 -2.72 2.28
C LYS A 36 -4.55 -2.24 2.97
N LEU A 37 -5.26 -3.14 3.65
CA LEU A 37 -6.45 -2.79 4.44
C LEU A 37 -6.08 -1.74 5.49
N HIS A 38 -5.01 -1.96 6.25
CA HIS A 38 -4.57 -1.01 7.29
C HIS A 38 -4.12 0.34 6.72
N ALA A 39 -3.48 0.35 5.54
CA ALA A 39 -3.15 1.58 4.83
C ALA A 39 -4.40 2.36 4.39
N ALA A 40 -5.43 1.67 3.88
CA ALA A 40 -6.70 2.30 3.50
C ALA A 40 -7.45 2.88 4.71
N LEU A 41 -7.49 2.17 5.83
CA LEU A 41 -8.06 2.70 7.08
C LEU A 41 -7.29 3.92 7.61
N SER A 42 -5.95 3.88 7.55
CA SER A 42 -5.10 5.01 7.96
C SER A 42 -5.31 6.25 7.08
N LEU A 43 -5.51 6.06 5.77
CA LEU A 43 -5.86 7.16 4.85
C LEU A 43 -7.27 7.69 5.08
N THR A 44 -8.22 6.81 5.40
CA THR A 44 -9.60 7.21 5.78
C THR A 44 -9.56 8.11 7.02
N GLN A 45 -8.82 7.70 8.04
CA GLN A 45 -8.62 8.48 9.25
C GLN A 45 -7.95 9.83 8.97
N LEU A 46 -6.88 9.85 8.14
CA LEU A 46 -6.19 11.07 7.77
C LEU A 46 -7.07 12.04 6.97
N ALA A 47 -7.83 11.54 6.00
CA ALA A 47 -8.74 12.36 5.21
C ALA A 47 -9.85 12.98 6.07
N ALA A 48 -10.42 12.19 7.01
CA ALA A 48 -11.40 12.70 7.97
C ALA A 48 -10.80 13.77 8.89
N ALA A 49 -9.56 13.57 9.34
CA ALA A 49 -8.83 14.56 10.14
C ALA A 49 -8.60 15.87 9.36
N ILE A 50 -8.22 15.80 8.08
CA ILE A 50 -8.06 16.99 7.23
C ILE A 50 -9.39 17.72 7.07
N ALA A 51 -10.49 16.99 6.87
CA ALA A 51 -11.81 17.58 6.74
C ALA A 51 -12.25 18.34 8.00
N GLY A 52 -12.08 17.72 9.18
CA GLY A 52 -12.38 18.36 10.47
C GLY A 52 -11.45 19.55 10.76
N PHE A 53 -10.14 19.37 10.56
CA PHE A 53 -9.14 20.40 10.83
C PHE A 53 -9.30 21.64 9.95
N ALA A 54 -9.59 21.45 8.66
CA ALA A 54 -9.85 22.55 7.72
C ALA A 54 -11.12 23.33 8.08
N THR A 55 -12.14 22.65 8.64
CA THR A 55 -13.35 23.29 9.14
C THR A 55 -13.04 24.13 10.40
N ASN A 56 -12.29 23.58 11.35
CA ASN A 56 -12.07 24.21 12.65
C ASN A 56 -11.09 25.39 12.57
N GLY A 57 -10.10 25.33 11.69
CA GLY A 57 -9.22 26.47 11.38
C GLY A 57 -9.96 27.67 10.76
N SER A 58 -11.16 27.43 10.20
CA SER A 58 -12.04 28.49 9.66
C SER A 58 -12.81 29.24 10.76
N THR A 59 -13.14 28.56 11.86
CA THR A 59 -13.98 29.09 12.95
C THR A 59 -13.19 29.95 13.94
N GLU A 60 -11.95 29.57 14.27
CA GLU A 60 -11.05 30.36 15.13
C GLU A 60 -10.73 31.74 14.53
N LEU A 61 -10.71 31.84 13.20
CA LEU A 61 -10.49 33.09 12.48
C LEU A 61 -11.71 34.04 12.52
N TYR A 62 -12.92 33.53 12.71
CA TYR A 62 -14.13 34.35 12.82
C TYR A 62 -14.20 35.09 14.18
N ASN A 63 -13.74 34.47 15.26
CA ASN A 63 -13.73 35.10 16.60
C ASN A 63 -12.67 36.21 16.75
N ILE A 64 -11.70 36.30 15.83
CA ILE A 64 -10.59 37.26 15.90
C ILE A 64 -10.74 38.37 14.83
N ASN A 65 -11.50 38.14 13.75
CA ASN A 65 -11.62 39.10 12.64
C ASN A 65 -12.70 40.18 12.85
N HIS A 66 -12.58 40.91 13.95
CA HIS A 66 -12.99 42.32 13.99
C HIS A 66 -11.76 43.24 13.93
N THR A 67 -10.72 42.89 13.17
CA THR A 67 -9.70 43.87 12.75
C THR A 67 -9.05 43.45 11.44
N ASP A 68 -9.32 44.24 10.42
CA ASP A 68 -8.62 44.33 9.15
C ASP A 68 -7.11 44.56 9.35
N HIS A 69 -6.25 43.71 8.76
CA HIS A 69 -4.95 44.15 8.22
C HIS A 69 -4.33 43.07 7.33
N GLY A 70 -3.94 43.47 6.12
CA GLY A 70 -3.29 42.62 5.14
C GLY A 70 -1.89 42.13 5.50
N GLY A 71 -1.42 41.14 4.72
CA GLY A 71 0.02 40.88 4.54
C GLY A 71 0.59 39.59 5.12
N THR A 72 -0.05 38.43 4.92
CA THR A 72 0.58 37.10 4.74
C THR A 72 -0.55 36.10 4.51
N GLY A 73 -0.35 35.05 3.71
CA GLY A 73 -1.41 34.21 3.12
C GLY A 73 -2.41 33.60 4.12
N SER A 74 -3.42 34.39 4.51
CA SER A 74 -4.46 33.98 5.45
C SER A 74 -5.31 32.87 4.85
N TRP A 75 -5.41 31.77 5.59
CA TRP A 75 -6.33 30.68 5.29
C TRP A 75 -7.76 31.20 5.51
N ASN A 76 -8.39 31.68 4.44
CA ASN A 76 -9.75 32.19 4.53
C ASN A 76 -10.76 31.02 4.62
N GLN A 77 -11.94 31.32 5.15
CA GLN A 77 -13.01 30.34 5.35
C GLN A 77 -13.39 29.63 4.04
N GLU A 78 -13.38 30.34 2.90
CA GLU A 78 -13.67 29.77 1.58
C GLU A 78 -12.68 28.64 1.21
N LYS A 79 -11.38 28.86 1.39
CA LYS A 79 -10.34 27.83 1.17
C LYS A 79 -10.52 26.64 2.13
N GLY A 80 -10.86 26.92 3.40
CA GLY A 80 -11.14 25.89 4.40
C GLY A 80 -12.29 24.97 4.00
N VAL A 81 -13.40 25.55 3.52
CA VAL A 81 -14.58 24.79 3.05
C VAL A 81 -14.26 23.95 1.81
N VAL A 82 -13.52 24.49 0.85
CA VAL A 82 -13.12 23.75 -0.36
C VAL A 82 -12.25 22.54 0.00
N VAL A 83 -11.26 22.75 0.89
CA VAL A 83 -10.37 21.68 1.33
C VAL A 83 -11.12 20.64 2.17
N ALA A 84 -12.00 21.07 3.07
CA ALA A 84 -12.83 20.16 3.84
C ALA A 84 -13.73 19.29 2.95
N SER A 85 -14.33 19.88 1.91
CA SER A 85 -15.17 19.16 0.94
C SER A 85 -14.39 18.14 0.12
N ALA A 86 -13.20 18.51 -0.36
CA ALA A 86 -12.31 17.59 -1.08
C ALA A 86 -11.84 16.44 -0.17
N ALA A 87 -11.48 16.73 1.08
CA ALA A 87 -11.06 15.74 2.06
C ALA A 87 -12.22 14.81 2.47
N ALA A 88 -13.44 15.32 2.56
CA ALA A 88 -14.63 14.52 2.81
C ALA A 88 -14.88 13.51 1.67
N LEU A 89 -14.76 13.95 0.40
CA LEU A 89 -14.81 13.05 -0.76
C LEU A 89 -13.72 11.97 -0.68
N MET A 90 -12.48 12.36 -0.38
CA MET A 90 -11.37 11.41 -0.21
C MET A 90 -11.62 10.43 0.93
N THR A 91 -12.25 10.86 2.02
CA THR A 91 -12.64 9.99 3.14
C THR A 91 -13.57 8.89 2.65
N THR A 92 -14.59 9.23 1.85
CA THR A 92 -15.49 8.25 1.24
C THR A 92 -14.75 7.28 0.32
N VAL A 93 -13.90 7.78 -0.58
CA VAL A 93 -13.12 6.92 -1.51
C VAL A 93 -12.18 5.98 -0.75
N CYS A 94 -11.54 6.44 0.31
CA CYS A 94 -10.65 5.61 1.14
C CYS A 94 -11.44 4.59 1.96
N ALA A 95 -12.62 4.96 2.46
CA ALA A 95 -13.53 4.07 3.17
C ALA A 95 -14.02 2.94 2.25
N GLU A 96 -14.49 3.26 1.04
CA GLU A 96 -14.88 2.28 0.02
C GLU A 96 -13.71 1.35 -0.33
N ALA A 97 -12.51 1.89 -0.50
CA ALA A 97 -11.32 1.08 -0.73
C ALA A 97 -11.00 0.15 0.45
N ALA A 98 -11.19 0.60 1.70
CA ALA A 98 -11.00 -0.23 2.88
C ALA A 98 -12.04 -1.35 2.96
N GLU A 99 -13.32 -1.06 2.69
CA GLU A 99 -14.40 -2.04 2.64
C GLU A 99 -14.18 -3.08 1.54
N TYR A 100 -13.76 -2.65 0.35
CA TYR A 100 -13.37 -3.54 -0.74
C TYR A 100 -12.20 -4.46 -0.36
N LEU A 101 -11.31 -3.98 0.51
CA LEU A 101 -10.22 -4.76 1.09
C LEU A 101 -10.65 -5.59 2.32
N GLY A 102 -11.93 -5.64 2.65
CA GLY A 102 -12.48 -6.48 3.72
C GLY A 102 -12.58 -5.83 5.09
N ALA A 103 -12.42 -4.50 5.21
CA ALA A 103 -12.66 -3.80 6.46
C ALA A 103 -14.15 -3.85 6.82
N GLN A 104 -14.45 -4.05 8.12
CA GLN A 104 -15.82 -3.96 8.62
C GLN A 104 -16.26 -2.49 8.72
N ARG A 105 -17.55 -2.22 8.53
CA ARG A 105 -18.13 -0.88 8.72
C ARG A 105 -17.81 -0.25 10.07
N SER A 106 -17.71 -1.06 11.13
CA SER A 106 -17.31 -0.60 12.46
C SER A 106 -15.87 -0.07 12.50
N GLN A 107 -14.96 -0.70 11.77
CA GLN A 107 -13.56 -0.25 11.66
C GLN A 107 -13.46 1.05 10.86
N VAL A 108 -14.23 1.16 9.78
CA VAL A 108 -14.32 2.38 8.97
C VAL A 108 -14.89 3.53 9.79
N ALA A 109 -16.04 3.31 10.46
CA ALA A 109 -16.66 4.32 11.32
C ALA A 109 -15.72 4.75 12.46
N CYS A 110 -15.01 3.80 13.07
CA CYS A 110 -13.99 4.09 14.08
C CYS A 110 -12.88 4.98 13.51
N ALA A 111 -12.35 4.67 12.33
CA ALA A 111 -11.30 5.46 11.68
C ALA A 111 -11.76 6.88 11.33
N VAL A 112 -12.99 7.03 10.83
CA VAL A 112 -13.57 8.35 10.53
C VAL A 112 -13.73 9.17 11.81
N ASN A 113 -14.33 8.59 12.85
CA ASN A 113 -14.55 9.28 14.13
C ASN A 113 -13.23 9.64 14.82
N SER A 114 -12.24 8.75 14.80
CA SER A 114 -10.92 9.03 15.38
C SER A 114 -10.14 10.06 14.58
N GLY A 115 -10.38 10.16 13.27
CA GLY A 115 -9.84 11.23 12.42
C GLY A 115 -10.46 12.59 12.76
N LEU A 116 -11.79 12.67 12.84
CA LEU A 116 -12.52 13.88 13.22
C LEU A 116 -12.18 14.41 14.62
N ALA A 117 -11.72 13.55 15.53
CA ALA A 117 -11.28 13.94 16.87
C ALA A 117 -9.91 14.65 16.89
N ILE A 118 -9.16 14.68 15.78
CA ILE A 118 -7.84 15.30 15.70
C ILE A 118 -7.96 16.81 15.60
N GLN A 119 -7.42 17.53 16.60
CA GLN A 119 -7.53 18.99 16.69
C GLN A 119 -6.19 19.72 16.60
N THR A 120 -5.07 19.02 16.80
CA THR A 120 -3.74 19.66 16.89
C THR A 120 -2.90 19.42 15.63
N PRO A 121 -2.05 20.38 15.22
CA PRO A 121 -1.10 20.18 14.13
C PRO A 121 -0.12 19.02 14.37
N ILE A 122 0.29 18.80 15.62
CA ILE A 122 1.21 17.73 16.01
C ILE A 122 0.58 16.36 15.76
N ASP A 123 -0.69 16.20 16.12
CA ASP A 123 -1.44 14.97 15.88
C ASP A 123 -1.65 14.74 14.38
N MET A 124 -1.90 15.80 13.60
CA MET A 124 -2.02 15.71 12.14
C MET A 124 -0.72 15.26 11.46
N ILE A 125 0.43 15.77 11.92
CA ILE A 125 1.77 15.33 11.45
C ILE A 125 1.97 13.85 11.80
N THR A 126 1.65 13.45 13.03
CA THR A 126 1.78 12.06 13.48
C THR A 126 0.90 11.12 12.67
N LEU A 127 -0.34 11.51 12.40
CA LEU A 127 -1.28 10.74 11.60
C LEU A 127 -0.83 10.63 10.13
N THR A 128 -0.27 11.71 9.58
CA THR A 128 0.34 11.72 8.24
C THR A 128 1.52 10.75 8.16
N ALA A 129 2.43 10.79 9.14
CA ALA A 129 3.56 9.87 9.21
C ALA A 129 3.11 8.40 9.34
N THR A 130 2.04 8.16 10.09
CA THR A 130 1.42 6.84 10.26
C THR A 130 0.87 6.32 8.93
N ALA A 131 0.07 7.13 8.22
CA ALA A 131 -0.47 6.77 6.91
C ALA A 131 0.64 6.49 5.88
N ALA A 132 1.67 7.35 5.81
CA ALA A 132 2.82 7.16 4.94
C ALA A 132 3.58 5.86 5.25
N THR A 133 3.75 5.53 6.53
CA THR A 133 4.39 4.28 6.96
C THR A 133 3.57 3.05 6.57
N CYS A 134 2.24 3.11 6.72
CA CYS A 134 1.35 2.03 6.29
C CYS A 134 1.40 1.80 4.77
N LEU A 135 1.39 2.87 3.97
CA LEU A 135 1.54 2.81 2.52
C LEU A 135 2.88 2.19 2.11
N ARG A 136 3.98 2.64 2.73
CA ARG A 136 5.32 2.07 2.48
C ARG A 136 5.38 0.59 2.87
N GLY A 137 4.76 0.22 3.99
CA GLY A 137 4.65 -1.17 4.43
C GLY A 137 3.88 -2.04 3.43
N ALA A 138 2.74 -1.55 2.94
CA ALA A 138 1.95 -2.23 1.90
C ALA A 138 2.73 -2.37 0.58
N ALA A 139 3.42 -1.32 0.13
CA ALA A 139 4.24 -1.36 -1.08
C ALA A 139 5.43 -2.34 -0.96
N THR A 140 6.09 -2.38 0.20
CA THR A 140 7.20 -3.32 0.47
C THR A 140 6.73 -4.77 0.49
N LEU A 141 5.53 -5.03 1.01
CA LEU A 141 4.96 -6.37 0.99
C LEU A 141 4.49 -6.76 -0.42
N LYS A 142 4.02 -5.80 -1.21
CA LYS A 142 3.67 -6.01 -2.64
C LYS A 142 4.88 -6.48 -3.44
N SER A 143 6.03 -5.83 -3.28
CA SER A 143 7.23 -6.19 -4.05
C SER A 143 7.70 -7.59 -3.70
N ARG A 144 7.69 -7.98 -2.42
CA ARG A 144 8.04 -9.35 -1.98
C ARG A 144 7.11 -10.41 -2.56
N ALA A 145 5.80 -10.15 -2.57
CA ALA A 145 4.82 -11.06 -3.16
C ALA A 145 5.01 -11.23 -4.69
N LEU A 146 5.49 -10.18 -5.38
CA LEU A 146 5.79 -10.21 -6.81
C LEU A 146 7.11 -10.93 -7.12
N GLU A 147 8.18 -10.63 -6.39
CA GLU A 147 9.50 -11.28 -6.51
C GLU A 147 9.38 -12.80 -6.31
N ASN A 148 8.60 -13.23 -5.32
CA ASN A 148 8.33 -14.65 -5.08
C ASN A 148 7.36 -15.30 -6.09
N SER A 149 6.74 -14.53 -6.99
CA SER A 149 5.98 -15.05 -8.13
C SER A 149 6.84 -15.24 -9.37
N TYR A 150 7.99 -14.58 -9.48
CA TYR A 150 8.94 -14.74 -10.57
C TYR A 150 9.92 -15.88 -10.24
N SER A 151 9.48 -17.13 -10.41
CA SER A 151 10.38 -18.28 -10.22
C SER A 151 11.28 -18.47 -11.45
N PRO A 152 12.59 -18.74 -11.31
CA PRO A 152 13.49 -19.01 -12.45
C PRO A 152 13.07 -20.20 -13.32
N LYS A 153 12.16 -21.07 -12.86
CA LYS A 153 11.59 -22.15 -13.67
C LYS A 153 10.82 -21.64 -14.90
N SER A 154 10.22 -20.45 -14.85
CA SER A 154 9.56 -19.88 -16.03
C SER A 154 10.56 -19.38 -17.06
N GLN A 155 11.81 -19.05 -16.68
CA GLN A 155 12.85 -18.68 -17.64
C GLN A 155 13.34 -19.91 -18.40
N GLU A 156 13.47 -21.05 -17.72
CA GLU A 156 13.81 -22.33 -18.35
C GLU A 156 12.70 -22.78 -19.32
N ASP A 157 11.42 -22.67 -18.92
CA ASP A 157 10.28 -23.04 -19.76
C ASP A 157 10.08 -22.07 -20.95
N ILE A 158 10.33 -20.76 -20.77
CA ILE A 158 10.27 -19.77 -21.87
C ILE A 158 11.43 -19.96 -22.85
N LEU A 159 12.64 -20.26 -22.36
CA LEU A 159 13.79 -20.56 -23.22
C LEU A 159 13.63 -21.89 -23.96
N LYS A 160 13.01 -22.90 -23.33
CA LYS A 160 12.74 -24.21 -23.95
C LYS A 160 11.57 -24.16 -24.94
N ALA A 161 10.60 -23.26 -24.74
CA ALA A 161 9.56 -22.95 -25.72
C ALA A 161 10.11 -22.16 -26.92
N GLY A 162 11.04 -21.23 -26.69
CA GLY A 162 11.72 -20.47 -27.75
C GLY A 162 12.64 -21.33 -28.63
N ALA A 163 13.19 -22.43 -28.09
CA ALA A 163 14.03 -23.37 -28.84
C ALA A 163 13.25 -24.38 -29.71
N GLN A 164 11.92 -24.45 -29.60
CA GLN A 164 11.08 -25.31 -30.44
C GLN A 164 10.59 -24.64 -31.73
N ILE A 165 10.95 -23.37 -31.97
CA ILE A 165 10.75 -22.73 -33.27
C ILE A 165 11.96 -23.03 -34.15
N TYR A 166 12.20 -24.31 -34.45
CA TYR A 166 13.17 -24.73 -35.45
C TYR A 166 12.44 -24.87 -36.79
N ILE A 167 12.51 -23.79 -37.57
CA ILE A 167 12.86 -23.79 -39.00
C ILE A 167 12.25 -24.95 -39.81
N ILE A 168 11.09 -24.71 -40.43
CA ILE A 168 10.74 -25.39 -41.69
C ILE A 168 11.36 -24.55 -42.80
N MET A 169 12.60 -24.87 -43.20
CA MET A 169 13.08 -24.52 -44.54
C MET A 169 12.62 -25.63 -45.50
N PRO A 170 11.92 -25.32 -46.60
CA PRO A 170 11.70 -26.29 -47.64
C PRO A 170 13.03 -26.62 -48.33
N SER A 171 13.36 -27.91 -48.36
CA SER A 171 14.47 -28.49 -49.11
C SER A 171 14.04 -28.76 -50.56
N GLY A 172 14.89 -28.40 -51.54
CA GLY A 172 14.76 -28.77 -52.96
C GLY A 172 13.57 -28.11 -53.67
N GLU A 173 13.66 -27.59 -54.89
CA GLU A 173 14.41 -28.03 -56.07
C GLU A 173 15.06 -26.88 -56.85
#